data_AF-A0A8J6QYR7-F1
#
_entry.id   AF-A0A8J6QYR7-F1
#
_cell.length_a   1.000
_cell.length_b   1.000
_cell.length_c   1.000
_cell.angle_alpha   90.00
_cell.angle_beta   90.00
_cell.angle_gamma   90.00
#
_symmetry.space_group_name_H-M   'P 1'
#
loop_
_entity.id
_entity.type
_entity.pdbx_description
1 polymer ?
#
loop_
_entity_poly.entity_id
_entity_poly.type
_entity_poly.pdbx_seq_one_letter_code
_entity_poly.pdbx_strand_id
1 'polypeptide(L)'
;MLRQVYGRRFRQEELIRKFSNRGMSSLLPYAAGIESLYNHHDDKTDVLNKAVRALAARINREIDSDLFPTTIAFADLQDQLLPTLIRSIEDEDSSALEKGARVSVRPDSDSRYVRPGSEGFITEKCNGSSRIRFYFTAGPYGTDTFTTEIADHDLQLLTVEKLIARHGDVPGVALYFYNDSFLRSMKSRLDSAVYSFSSNLAVQFLLDAGFLKVDGDELVGVPDRIFPVLAPGFDRAYQDPSLFSSPTLSCPPSERKAHVLRLELTTGCDYNRCTFCSEYTDLPAVTKSFDQFKDHVDRVADIIGSEKSRIQRLFIGSGNSLGVDTGLLVRCLGYATDVFKPEKISLYGRTTSILEKSADQLNRLKQAGLSLIYWGLESGSDEILHYIHKDCTRDDMIEASKKLAAVGIEVSAMLMPGVGGLKFSQQHIEGTQKLLHNMDIKYLTLLSINPSESSFYQRKMQSQVDNRHLTCDEVNAQIYRLLEGLKPMGVHIGMFTDEIDQASSNTMRFNCHFTEANKDILLREFWNA
;
A
#
# COMPACT_ATOMS: atom_id res chain seq x y z
N MET A 1 -2.13 -6.57 8.67
CA MET A 1 -1.57 -7.53 7.68
C MET A 1 -1.44 -6.92 6.30
N LEU A 2 -2.54 -6.50 5.66
CA LEU A 2 -2.55 -6.01 4.27
C LEU A 2 -1.50 -4.94 3.93
N ARG A 3 -1.33 -3.91 4.77
CA ARG A 3 -0.28 -2.89 4.59
C ARG A 3 1.14 -3.46 4.54
N GLN A 4 1.39 -4.60 5.21
CA GLN A 4 2.71 -5.24 5.27
C GLN A 4 3.01 -6.09 4.04
N VAL A 5 1.98 -6.51 3.30
CA VAL A 5 2.09 -7.34 2.10
C VAL A 5 1.81 -6.59 0.80
N TYR A 6 1.23 -5.39 0.88
CA TYR A 6 0.89 -4.57 -0.29
C TYR A 6 2.10 -4.27 -1.19
N GLY A 7 2.06 -4.78 -2.43
CA GLY A 7 3.11 -4.58 -3.44
C GLY A 7 4.47 -5.16 -3.04
N ARG A 8 4.47 -6.25 -2.26
CA ARG A 8 5.69 -6.88 -1.75
C ARG A 8 5.67 -8.38 -1.98
N ARG A 9 6.87 -8.95 -2.10
CA ARG A 9 7.14 -10.39 -2.17
C ARG A 9 7.86 -10.86 -0.91
N PHE A 10 7.58 -12.09 -0.50
CA PHE A 10 8.21 -12.72 0.66
C PHE A 10 8.40 -14.20 0.41
N ARG A 11 9.51 -14.76 0.88
CA ARG A 11 9.53 -16.18 1.22
C ARG A 11 8.56 -16.43 2.37
N GLN A 12 7.86 -17.56 2.34
CA GLN A 12 6.84 -17.89 3.35
C GLN A 12 7.38 -17.79 4.79
N GLU A 13 8.58 -18.32 5.05
CA GLU A 13 9.22 -18.25 6.36
C GLU A 13 9.51 -16.81 6.82
N GLU A 14 9.91 -15.93 5.90
CA GLU A 14 10.16 -14.53 6.21
C GLU A 14 8.87 -13.83 6.64
N LEU A 15 7.77 -14.09 5.94
CA LEU A 15 6.47 -13.52 6.25
C LEU A 15 5.93 -14.03 7.59
N ILE A 16 6.08 -15.34 7.87
CA ILE A 16 5.72 -15.95 9.16
C ILE A 16 6.50 -15.26 10.29
N ARG A 17 7.82 -15.18 10.17
CA ARG A 17 8.68 -14.51 11.18
C ARG A 17 8.26 -13.06 11.40
N LYS A 18 7.95 -12.35 10.31
CA LYS A 18 7.51 -10.95 10.35
C LYS A 18 6.17 -10.78 11.07
N PHE A 19 5.22 -11.70 10.87
CA PHE A 19 3.95 -11.69 11.58
C PHE A 19 4.08 -12.15 13.04
N SER A 20 5.01 -13.06 13.35
CA SER A 20 5.23 -13.53 14.72
C SER A 20 5.67 -12.38 15.63
N ASN A 21 6.52 -11.51 15.11
CA ASN A 21 7.02 -10.32 15.81
C ASN A 21 5.98 -9.20 15.97
N ARG A 22 4.79 -9.33 15.38
CA ARG A 22 3.74 -8.29 15.40
C ARG A 22 2.65 -8.53 16.43
N GLY A 23 2.72 -9.63 17.18
CA GLY A 23 1.76 -9.95 18.24
C GLY A 23 0.35 -10.04 17.68
N MET A 24 0.12 -10.99 16.77
CA MET A 24 -1.18 -11.27 16.12
C MET A 24 -2.20 -11.87 17.11
N SER A 25 -2.40 -11.21 18.25
CA SER A 25 -3.15 -11.74 19.39
C SER A 25 -4.62 -12.03 19.08
N SER A 26 -5.19 -11.31 18.10
CA SER A 26 -6.57 -11.54 17.64
C SER A 26 -6.76 -12.88 16.94
N LEU A 27 -5.68 -13.51 16.47
CA LEU A 27 -5.70 -14.83 15.83
C LEU A 27 -5.41 -15.97 16.80
N LEU A 28 -4.94 -15.67 18.00
CA LEU A 28 -4.68 -16.69 19.02
C LEU A 28 -5.90 -17.55 19.35
N PRO A 29 -7.15 -17.05 19.40
CA PRO A 29 -8.33 -17.88 19.69
C PRO A 29 -8.57 -19.04 18.72
N TYR A 30 -7.90 -19.02 17.56
CA TYR A 30 -7.93 -20.08 16.56
C TYR A 30 -6.75 -21.05 16.70
N ALA A 31 -5.99 -20.99 17.79
CA ALA A 31 -4.91 -21.92 18.07
C ALA A 31 -5.47 -23.32 18.38
N ALA A 32 -4.98 -24.34 17.67
CA ALA A 32 -5.35 -25.73 17.96
C ALA A 32 -4.74 -26.26 19.28
N GLY A 33 -3.82 -25.51 19.90
CA GLY A 33 -3.04 -25.94 21.08
C GLY A 33 -3.48 -25.34 22.42
N ILE A 34 -4.66 -24.73 22.53
CA ILE A 34 -5.11 -24.06 23.77
C ILE A 34 -5.21 -25.06 24.93
N GLU A 35 -5.74 -26.25 24.66
CA GLU A 35 -5.79 -27.34 25.63
C GLU A 35 -4.39 -27.73 26.11
N SER A 36 -3.44 -27.88 25.18
CA SER A 36 -2.05 -28.18 25.53
C SER A 36 -1.46 -27.09 26.42
N LEU A 37 -1.65 -25.81 26.07
CA LEU A 37 -1.19 -24.68 26.88
C LEU A 37 -1.80 -24.68 28.30
N TYR A 38 -3.10 -24.95 28.40
CA TYR A 38 -3.79 -25.06 29.68
C TYR A 38 -3.24 -26.21 30.52
N ASN A 39 -2.96 -27.35 29.90
CA ASN A 39 -2.41 -28.52 30.57
C ASN A 39 -0.98 -28.33 31.08
N HIS A 40 -0.18 -27.45 30.45
CA HIS A 40 1.18 -27.08 30.89
C HIS A 40 1.21 -26.02 32.00
N HIS A 41 0.07 -25.45 32.38
CA HIS A 41 0.03 -24.42 33.42
C HIS A 41 -0.04 -25.05 34.82
N ASP A 42 0.88 -24.65 35.71
CA ASP A 42 0.95 -25.19 37.07
C ASP A 42 -0.26 -24.77 37.93
N ASP A 43 -0.68 -23.51 37.80
CA ASP A 43 -1.81 -22.93 38.53
C ASP A 43 -3.04 -22.87 37.63
N LYS A 44 -3.78 -23.99 37.55
CA LYS A 44 -5.01 -24.09 36.74
C LYS A 44 -6.16 -23.29 37.35
N THR A 45 -6.19 -23.16 38.69
CA THR A 45 -7.25 -22.47 39.40
C THR A 45 -7.22 -20.97 39.13
N ASP A 46 -6.04 -20.34 39.16
CA ASP A 46 -5.91 -18.92 38.78
C ASP A 46 -6.29 -18.67 37.32
N VAL A 47 -5.85 -19.52 36.40
CA VAL A 47 -6.22 -19.42 34.97
C VAL A 47 -7.73 -19.53 34.79
N LEU A 48 -8.37 -20.50 35.44
CA LEU A 48 -9.81 -20.70 35.38
C LEU A 48 -10.56 -19.48 35.93
N ASN A 49 -10.18 -18.98 37.10
CA ASN A 49 -10.80 -17.80 37.71
C ASN A 49 -10.69 -16.55 36.83
N LYS A 50 -9.52 -16.32 36.22
CA LYS A 50 -9.31 -15.23 35.26
C LYS A 50 -10.16 -15.42 34.00
N ALA A 51 -10.20 -16.63 33.45
CA ALA A 51 -10.95 -16.95 32.25
C ALA A 51 -12.46 -16.79 32.46
N VAL A 52 -12.99 -17.28 33.59
CA VAL A 52 -14.42 -17.15 33.95
C VAL A 52 -14.79 -15.68 34.14
N ARG A 53 -13.97 -14.87 34.81
CA ARG A 53 -14.19 -13.42 34.94
C ARG A 53 -14.18 -12.71 33.58
N ALA A 54 -13.25 -13.08 32.70
CA ALA A 54 -13.18 -12.57 31.35
C ALA A 54 -14.41 -12.95 30.52
N LEU A 55 -14.87 -14.21 30.62
CA LEU A 55 -16.07 -14.68 29.96
C LEU A 55 -17.31 -13.94 30.45
N ALA A 56 -17.48 -13.81 31.77
CA ALA A 56 -18.56 -13.04 32.39
C ALA A 56 -18.60 -11.60 31.87
N ALA A 57 -17.43 -10.96 31.75
CA ALA A 57 -17.32 -9.62 31.17
C ALA A 57 -17.66 -9.57 29.66
N ARG A 58 -17.44 -10.65 28.91
CA ARG A 58 -17.74 -10.77 27.48
C ARG A 58 -19.20 -11.04 27.15
N ILE A 59 -19.93 -11.72 28.04
CA ILE A 59 -21.37 -11.96 27.88
C ILE A 59 -22.23 -11.03 28.74
N ASN A 60 -21.60 -10.12 29.50
CA ASN A 60 -22.26 -9.21 30.43
C ASN A 60 -23.21 -9.91 31.41
N ARG A 61 -22.84 -11.11 31.87
CA ARG A 61 -23.59 -11.94 32.82
C ARG A 61 -22.60 -12.54 33.82
N GLU A 62 -23.04 -12.68 35.07
CA GLU A 62 -22.23 -13.38 36.07
C GLU A 62 -22.17 -14.88 35.73
N ILE A 63 -20.98 -15.47 35.91
CA ILE A 63 -20.75 -16.90 35.81
C ILE A 63 -20.20 -17.32 37.16
N ASP A 64 -20.92 -18.22 37.85
CA ASP A 64 -20.52 -18.71 39.16
C ASP A 64 -19.27 -19.59 39.04
N SER A 65 -18.15 -19.11 39.58
CA SER A 65 -16.87 -19.82 39.56
C SER A 65 -16.82 -21.00 40.52
N ASP A 66 -17.67 -21.03 41.55
CA ASP A 66 -17.63 -22.03 42.62
C ASP A 66 -18.22 -23.38 42.18
N LEU A 67 -18.83 -23.42 41.00
CA LEU A 67 -19.38 -24.63 40.38
C LEU A 67 -18.31 -25.52 39.72
N PHE A 68 -17.07 -25.03 39.54
CA PHE A 68 -16.03 -25.74 38.81
C PHE A 68 -14.98 -26.34 39.76
N PRO A 69 -14.70 -27.66 39.70
CA PRO A 69 -13.65 -28.26 40.51
C PRO A 69 -12.26 -27.77 40.07
N THR A 70 -11.34 -27.63 41.03
CA THR A 70 -9.97 -27.10 40.81
C THR A 70 -9.09 -27.93 39.86
N THR A 71 -9.50 -29.17 39.54
CA THR A 71 -8.76 -30.12 38.70
C THR A 71 -9.58 -30.61 37.50
N ILE A 72 -10.39 -29.74 36.91
CA ILE A 72 -11.18 -30.06 35.71
C ILE A 72 -10.31 -30.04 34.43
N ALA A 73 -10.58 -30.95 33.49
CA ALA A 73 -9.93 -30.96 32.18
C ALA A 73 -10.45 -29.82 31.29
N PHE A 74 -9.65 -29.39 30.31
CA PHE A 74 -10.04 -28.31 29.40
C PHE A 74 -11.28 -28.65 28.57
N ALA A 75 -11.39 -29.90 28.10
CA ALA A 75 -12.56 -30.37 27.36
C ALA A 75 -13.84 -30.32 28.22
N ASP A 76 -13.77 -30.77 29.48
CA ASP A 76 -14.92 -30.75 30.38
C ASP A 76 -15.38 -29.32 30.69
N LEU A 77 -14.44 -28.36 30.84
CA LEU A 77 -14.76 -26.94 30.98
C LEU A 77 -15.47 -26.40 29.74
N GLN A 78 -14.99 -26.77 28.56
CA GLN A 78 -15.57 -26.34 27.30
C GLN A 78 -17.01 -26.84 27.15
N ASP A 79 -17.25 -28.13 27.44
CA ASP A 79 -18.58 -28.75 27.36
C ASP A 79 -19.57 -28.14 28.36
N GLN A 80 -19.11 -27.69 29.53
CA GLN A 80 -19.95 -27.03 30.52
C GLN A 80 -20.23 -25.55 30.20
N LEU A 81 -19.24 -24.81 29.69
CA LEU A 81 -19.35 -23.36 29.49
C LEU A 81 -19.96 -22.98 28.14
N LEU A 82 -19.69 -23.73 27.06
CA LEU A 82 -20.20 -23.42 25.73
C LEU A 82 -21.74 -23.30 25.67
N PRO A 83 -22.54 -24.23 26.24
CA PRO A 83 -23.99 -24.11 26.21
C PRO A 83 -24.50 -22.83 26.88
N THR A 84 -23.87 -22.40 27.97
CA THR A 84 -24.19 -21.17 28.68
C THR A 84 -23.85 -19.93 27.85
N LEU A 85 -22.71 -19.96 27.16
CA LEU A 85 -22.31 -18.89 26.24
C LEU A 85 -23.27 -18.77 25.06
N ILE A 86 -23.61 -19.90 24.43
CA ILE A 86 -24.55 -19.95 23.30
C ILE A 86 -25.90 -19.34 23.70
N ARG A 87 -26.52 -19.84 24.78
CA ARG A 87 -27.81 -19.31 25.26
C ARG A 87 -27.74 -17.81 25.56
N SER A 88 -26.64 -17.37 26.18
CA SER A 88 -26.48 -15.95 26.51
C SER A 88 -26.30 -15.05 25.30
N ILE A 89 -25.70 -15.55 24.22
CA ILE A 89 -25.58 -14.84 22.94
C ILE A 89 -26.93 -14.83 22.19
N GLU A 90 -27.70 -15.92 22.26
CA GLU A 90 -29.03 -16.01 21.63
C GLU A 90 -30.07 -15.10 22.31
N ASP A 91 -30.00 -14.98 23.64
CA ASP A 91 -30.88 -14.13 24.44
C ASP A 91 -30.51 -12.63 24.39
N GLU A 92 -29.44 -12.25 23.70
CA GLU A 92 -28.91 -10.88 23.71
C GLU A 92 -29.74 -9.95 22.82
N ASP A 93 -30.60 -9.12 23.42
CA ASP A 93 -31.29 -8.02 22.73
C ASP A 93 -30.46 -6.73 22.84
N SER A 94 -29.85 -6.31 21.73
CA SER A 94 -29.02 -5.10 21.64
C SER A 94 -29.37 -4.30 20.39
N SER A 95 -30.59 -3.78 20.37
CA SER A 95 -31.14 -3.00 19.25
C SER A 95 -30.81 -1.50 19.31
N ALA A 96 -30.40 -0.96 20.47
CA ALA A 96 -30.10 0.47 20.67
C ALA A 96 -28.89 0.70 21.58
N LEU A 97 -28.29 1.91 21.52
CA LEU A 97 -27.19 2.34 22.40
C LEU A 97 -27.68 2.63 23.83
N GLU A 98 -28.09 1.58 24.53
CA GLU A 98 -28.61 1.60 25.89
C GLU A 98 -27.74 0.78 26.84
N LYS A 99 -28.04 0.85 28.14
CA LYS A 99 -27.34 0.06 29.16
C LYS A 99 -27.47 -1.44 28.82
N GLY A 100 -26.33 -2.14 28.82
CA GLY A 100 -26.24 -3.54 28.48
C GLY A 100 -25.92 -3.81 27.01
N ALA A 101 -26.04 -2.79 26.13
CA ALA A 101 -25.74 -2.96 24.72
C ALA A 101 -24.25 -3.22 24.48
N ARG A 102 -23.99 -4.16 23.57
CA ARG A 102 -22.64 -4.45 23.07
C ARG A 102 -22.20 -3.41 22.05
N VAL A 103 -21.03 -2.83 22.26
CA VAL A 103 -20.51 -1.74 21.43
C VAL A 103 -19.05 -1.95 21.07
N SER A 104 -18.65 -1.32 19.97
CA SER A 104 -17.24 -1.13 19.64
C SER A 104 -16.95 0.33 19.35
N VAL A 105 -15.72 0.76 19.60
CA VAL A 105 -15.24 2.08 19.18
C VAL A 105 -15.07 2.06 17.66
N ARG A 106 -15.60 3.07 16.97
CA ARG A 106 -15.55 3.18 15.52
C ARG A 106 -14.10 3.24 14.99
N PRO A 107 -13.80 2.62 13.83
CA PRO A 107 -12.45 2.60 13.24
C PRO A 107 -11.84 3.98 12.96
N ASP A 108 -12.68 4.99 12.74
CA ASP A 108 -12.36 6.37 12.41
C ASP A 108 -12.47 7.33 13.62
N SER A 109 -12.66 6.80 14.82
CA SER A 109 -12.70 7.61 16.05
C SER A 109 -11.34 8.22 16.37
N ASP A 110 -11.34 9.49 16.76
CA ASP A 110 -10.17 10.23 17.27
C ASP A 110 -9.96 10.07 18.78
N SER A 111 -10.60 9.08 19.41
CA SER A 111 -10.48 8.83 20.85
C SER A 111 -9.02 8.59 21.26
N ARG A 112 -8.50 9.50 22.11
CA ARG A 112 -7.11 9.43 22.60
C ARG A 112 -6.86 8.34 23.63
N TYR A 113 -7.91 7.82 24.26
CA TYR A 113 -7.80 6.92 25.42
C TYR A 113 -8.07 5.46 25.09
N VAL A 114 -8.82 5.19 24.01
CA VAL A 114 -9.22 3.83 23.62
C VAL A 114 -8.97 3.62 22.14
N ARG A 115 -8.33 2.51 21.78
CA ARG A 115 -8.02 2.21 20.38
C ARG A 115 -9.30 2.01 19.57
N PRO A 116 -9.38 2.53 18.34
CA PRO A 116 -10.43 2.18 17.39
C PRO A 116 -10.60 0.66 17.27
N GLY A 117 -11.85 0.19 17.29
CA GLY A 117 -12.20 -1.23 17.26
C GLY A 117 -12.21 -1.93 18.63
N SER A 118 -11.93 -1.24 19.74
CA SER A 118 -12.06 -1.84 21.08
C SER A 118 -13.52 -2.16 21.38
N GLU A 119 -13.81 -3.35 21.90
CA GLU A 119 -15.15 -3.88 22.13
C GLU A 119 -15.48 -3.93 23.64
N GLY A 120 -16.73 -3.67 24.00
CA GLY A 120 -17.20 -3.62 25.39
C GLY A 120 -18.71 -3.55 25.53
N PHE A 121 -19.18 -3.29 26.76
CA PHE A 121 -20.59 -3.08 27.07
C PHE A 121 -20.84 -1.73 27.71
N ILE A 122 -21.98 -1.13 27.36
CA ILE A 122 -22.46 0.07 28.05
C ILE A 122 -22.91 -0.31 29.47
N THR A 123 -22.22 0.21 30.48
CA THR A 123 -22.62 0.03 31.89
C THR A 123 -23.58 1.10 32.36
N GLU A 124 -23.51 2.29 31.75
CA GLU A 124 -24.36 3.44 32.07
C GLU A 124 -24.49 4.36 30.86
N LYS A 125 -25.70 4.87 30.63
CA LYS A 125 -25.99 5.81 29.56
C LYS A 125 -25.92 7.25 30.07
N CYS A 126 -25.17 8.11 29.40
CA CYS A 126 -25.01 9.53 29.72
C CYS A 126 -25.57 10.41 28.58
N ASN A 127 -25.60 11.73 28.77
CA ASN A 127 -26.13 12.66 27.77
C ASN A 127 -25.10 12.94 26.67
N GLY A 128 -25.26 12.30 25.50
CA GLY A 128 -24.33 12.40 24.37
C GLY A 128 -23.08 11.51 24.46
N SER A 129 -23.00 10.68 25.50
CA SER A 129 -21.91 9.74 25.76
C SER A 129 -22.41 8.49 26.50
N SER A 130 -21.57 7.46 26.56
CA SER A 130 -21.86 6.22 27.25
C SER A 130 -20.64 5.76 28.04
N ARG A 131 -20.86 5.26 29.25
CA ARG A 131 -19.81 4.65 30.07
C ARG A 131 -19.67 3.18 29.68
N ILE A 132 -18.48 2.78 29.27
CA ILE A 132 -18.23 1.47 28.67
C ILE A 132 -17.25 0.70 29.54
N ARG A 133 -17.61 -0.53 29.87
CA ARG A 133 -16.67 -1.53 30.38
C ARG A 133 -16.11 -2.30 29.19
N PHE A 134 -14.83 -2.12 28.92
CA PHE A 134 -14.14 -2.83 27.85
C PHE A 134 -13.75 -4.23 28.30
N TYR A 135 -13.77 -5.18 27.36
CA TYR A 135 -13.37 -6.56 27.63
C TYR A 135 -11.95 -6.64 28.18
N PHE A 136 -11.04 -5.79 27.66
CA PHE A 136 -9.64 -5.71 28.06
C PHE A 136 -9.05 -4.33 27.74
N THR A 137 -7.99 -3.92 28.44
CA THR A 137 -7.15 -2.78 27.99
C THR A 137 -6.53 -3.06 26.62
N ALA A 138 -6.60 -2.06 25.74
CA ALA A 138 -5.92 -2.09 24.46
C ALA A 138 -4.41 -1.78 24.64
N GLY A 139 -3.66 -2.72 25.20
CA GLY A 139 -2.22 -2.62 25.42
C GLY A 139 -1.53 -3.98 25.40
N PRO A 140 -0.19 -4.04 25.24
CA PRO A 140 0.52 -5.31 25.11
C PRO A 140 0.44 -6.23 26.36
N TYR A 141 -0.01 -5.74 27.53
CA TYR A 141 0.19 -6.46 28.81
C TYR A 141 -0.96 -6.46 29.84
N GLY A 142 -2.18 -6.00 29.54
CA GLY A 142 -3.24 -5.94 30.57
C GLY A 142 -4.46 -6.82 30.27
N THR A 143 -4.75 -7.78 31.15
CA THR A 143 -6.07 -8.46 31.25
C THR A 143 -7.09 -7.63 32.02
N ASP A 144 -6.74 -6.41 32.44
CA ASP A 144 -7.60 -5.61 33.27
C ASP A 144 -8.77 -5.06 32.45
N THR A 145 -9.98 -5.34 32.96
CA THR A 145 -11.19 -4.66 32.53
C THR A 145 -11.14 -3.25 33.08
N PHE A 146 -11.37 -2.26 32.22
CA PHE A 146 -11.43 -0.87 32.64
C PHE A 146 -12.71 -0.24 32.12
N THR A 147 -13.16 0.79 32.84
CA THR A 147 -14.38 1.51 32.52
C THR A 147 -14.02 2.96 32.21
N THR A 148 -14.47 3.46 31.07
CA THR A 148 -14.30 4.87 30.69
C THR A 148 -15.51 5.38 29.91
N GLU A 149 -15.67 6.69 29.84
CA GLU A 149 -16.74 7.35 29.09
C GLU A 149 -16.29 7.66 27.66
N ILE A 150 -17.13 7.32 26.69
CA ILE A 150 -16.89 7.54 25.25
C ILE A 150 -18.10 8.24 24.66
N ALA A 151 -17.86 9.20 23.74
CA ALA A 151 -18.94 9.91 23.07
C ALA A 151 -19.76 8.96 22.18
N ASP A 152 -21.08 9.17 22.11
CA ASP A 152 -21.96 8.24 21.39
C ASP A 152 -21.67 8.17 19.89
N HIS A 153 -21.21 9.28 19.29
CA HIS A 153 -20.86 9.32 17.87
C HIS A 153 -19.58 8.53 17.53
N ASP A 154 -18.75 8.22 18.52
CA ASP A 154 -17.57 7.36 18.41
C ASP A 154 -17.92 5.87 18.57
N LEU A 155 -19.17 5.54 18.92
CA LEU A 155 -19.61 4.18 19.18
C LEU A 155 -20.42 3.61 18.02
N GLN A 156 -20.32 2.30 17.87
CA GLN A 156 -21.18 1.53 16.99
C GLN A 156 -21.66 0.27 17.70
N LEU A 157 -22.93 -0.08 17.49
CA LEU A 157 -23.49 -1.34 17.97
C LEU A 157 -22.79 -2.53 17.31
N LEU A 158 -22.44 -3.51 18.16
CA LEU A 158 -21.88 -4.78 17.74
C LEU A 158 -22.94 -5.86 17.99
N THR A 159 -23.83 -6.02 17.01
CA THR A 159 -24.95 -6.96 17.10
C THR A 159 -24.51 -8.41 16.93
N VAL A 160 -25.37 -9.34 17.31
CA VAL A 160 -25.14 -10.78 17.14
C VAL A 160 -24.93 -11.14 15.67
N GLU A 161 -25.66 -10.53 14.73
CA GLU A 161 -25.49 -10.78 13.29
C GLU A 161 -24.10 -10.40 12.81
N LYS A 162 -23.52 -9.30 13.31
CA LYS A 162 -22.14 -8.90 12.96
C LYS A 162 -21.10 -9.90 13.49
N LEU A 163 -21.37 -10.51 14.64
CA LEU A 163 -20.49 -11.54 15.21
C LEU A 163 -20.64 -12.86 14.46
N ILE A 164 -21.85 -13.26 14.11
CA ILE A 164 -22.13 -14.42 13.26
C ILE A 164 -21.45 -14.24 11.90
N ALA A 165 -21.58 -13.08 11.26
CA ALA A 165 -20.89 -12.78 10.01
C ALA A 165 -19.36 -12.90 10.12
N ARG A 166 -18.80 -12.63 11.32
CA ARG A 166 -17.36 -12.75 11.60
C ARG A 166 -16.92 -14.17 11.92
N HIS A 167 -17.77 -14.96 12.59
CA HIS A 167 -17.40 -16.26 13.19
C HIS A 167 -18.16 -17.47 12.62
N GLY A 168 -19.05 -17.26 11.65
CA GLY A 168 -19.84 -18.29 10.98
C GLY A 168 -21.23 -18.46 11.58
N ASP A 169 -21.31 -18.81 12.85
CA ASP A 169 -22.55 -19.12 13.58
C ASP A 169 -22.45 -18.79 15.08
N VAL A 170 -23.54 -18.97 15.82
CA VAL A 170 -23.56 -18.70 17.28
C VAL A 170 -22.58 -19.60 18.05
N PRO A 171 -22.51 -20.93 17.80
CA PRO A 171 -21.47 -21.78 18.40
C PRO A 171 -20.05 -21.30 18.12
N GLY A 172 -19.77 -20.80 16.92
CA GLY A 172 -18.48 -20.22 16.54
C GLY A 172 -18.14 -18.96 17.33
N VAL A 173 -19.11 -18.08 17.59
CA VAL A 173 -18.93 -16.92 18.48
C VAL A 173 -18.63 -17.36 19.91
N ALA A 174 -19.40 -18.32 20.44
CA ALA A 174 -19.20 -18.85 21.79
C ALA A 174 -17.81 -19.49 21.95
N LEU A 175 -17.39 -20.31 20.98
CA LEU A 175 -16.08 -20.94 20.95
C LEU A 175 -14.96 -19.90 20.86
N TYR A 176 -15.14 -18.85 20.06
CA TYR A 176 -14.19 -17.74 19.98
C TYR A 176 -14.01 -17.04 21.34
N PHE A 177 -15.10 -16.70 22.04
CA PHE A 177 -15.03 -16.07 23.37
C PHE A 177 -14.39 -16.98 24.41
N TYR A 178 -14.75 -18.26 24.40
CA TYR A 178 -14.14 -19.28 25.25
C TYR A 178 -12.63 -19.32 25.04
N ASN A 179 -12.18 -19.59 23.82
CA ASN A 179 -10.76 -19.72 23.48
C ASN A 179 -9.96 -18.45 23.77
N ASP A 180 -10.48 -17.26 23.40
CA ASP A 180 -9.80 -16.00 23.65
C ASP A 180 -9.61 -15.73 25.15
N SER A 181 -10.62 -16.01 25.97
CA SER A 181 -10.57 -15.77 27.42
C SER A 181 -9.55 -16.67 28.10
N PHE A 182 -9.50 -17.95 27.74
CA PHE A 182 -8.52 -18.89 28.27
C PHE A 182 -7.10 -18.52 27.84
N LEU A 183 -6.87 -18.25 26.56
CA LEU A 183 -5.54 -17.87 26.06
C LEU A 183 -5.00 -16.60 26.70
N ARG A 184 -5.84 -15.58 26.89
CA ARG A 184 -5.44 -14.33 27.55
C ARG A 184 -5.12 -14.56 29.02
N SER A 185 -5.85 -15.44 29.68
CA SER A 185 -5.62 -15.81 31.09
C SER A 185 -4.30 -16.55 31.29
N MET A 186 -3.80 -17.24 30.25
CA MET A 186 -2.52 -17.95 30.24
C MET A 186 -1.34 -17.12 29.68
N LYS A 187 -1.57 -15.87 29.28
CA LYS A 187 -0.66 -15.09 28.42
C LYS A 187 0.75 -14.87 28.98
N SER A 188 0.93 -14.88 30.30
CA SER A 188 2.24 -14.69 30.95
C SER A 188 3.25 -15.80 30.66
N ARG A 189 2.84 -16.92 30.03
CA ARG A 189 3.72 -18.07 29.70
C ARG A 189 3.59 -18.59 28.27
N LEU A 190 3.04 -17.82 27.32
CA LEU A 190 2.93 -18.28 25.92
C LEU A 190 4.32 -18.42 25.27
N ASP A 191 4.67 -19.65 24.88
CA ASP A 191 5.89 -19.93 24.13
C ASP A 191 5.83 -19.37 22.69
N SER A 192 7.01 -19.11 22.14
CA SER A 192 7.29 -18.73 20.77
C SER A 192 6.54 -19.56 19.70
N ALA A 193 6.32 -20.86 19.93
CA ALA A 193 5.57 -21.73 19.01
C ALA A 193 4.14 -21.23 18.74
N VAL A 194 3.48 -20.62 19.72
CA VAL A 194 2.11 -20.09 19.58
C VAL A 194 2.08 -18.89 18.61
N TYR A 195 3.09 -18.02 18.69
CA TYR A 195 3.23 -16.89 17.78
C TYR A 195 3.50 -17.36 16.35
N SER A 196 4.33 -18.39 16.18
CA SER A 196 4.57 -19.03 14.89
C SER A 196 3.29 -19.62 14.30
N PHE A 197 2.48 -20.34 15.10
CA PHE A 197 1.19 -20.88 14.62
C PHE A 197 0.23 -19.77 14.19
N SER A 198 0.03 -18.74 15.02
CA SER A 198 -0.86 -17.62 14.68
C SER A 198 -0.41 -16.88 13.41
N SER A 199 0.90 -16.86 13.14
CA SER A 199 1.47 -16.29 11.93
C SER A 199 1.25 -17.16 10.71
N ASN A 200 1.32 -18.49 10.86
CA ASN A 200 0.95 -19.42 9.79
C ASN A 200 -0.53 -19.26 9.41
N LEU A 201 -1.42 -19.21 10.41
CA LEU A 201 -2.85 -18.98 10.17
C LEU A 201 -3.10 -17.64 9.47
N ALA A 202 -2.38 -16.59 9.85
CA ALA A 202 -2.45 -15.29 9.20
C ALA A 202 -2.08 -15.37 7.70
N VAL A 203 -0.99 -16.09 7.38
CA VAL A 203 -0.57 -16.29 5.99
C VAL A 203 -1.61 -17.09 5.21
N GLN A 204 -2.11 -18.19 5.79
CA GLN A 204 -3.13 -19.02 5.17
C GLN A 204 -4.41 -18.21 4.89
N PHE A 205 -4.88 -17.44 5.87
CA PHE A 205 -6.04 -16.56 5.70
C PHE A 205 -5.86 -15.58 4.54
N LEU A 206 -4.68 -14.98 4.40
CA LEU A 206 -4.42 -14.04 3.30
C LEU A 206 -4.39 -14.73 1.94
N LEU A 207 -3.92 -15.98 1.87
CA LEU A 207 -3.98 -16.80 0.65
C LEU A 207 -5.42 -17.15 0.30
N ASP A 208 -6.18 -17.68 1.25
CA ASP A 208 -7.57 -18.10 1.05
C ASP A 208 -8.46 -16.91 0.64
N ALA A 209 -8.21 -15.74 1.26
CA ALA A 209 -8.91 -14.51 0.92
C ALA A 209 -8.41 -13.82 -0.36
N GLY A 210 -7.41 -14.39 -1.05
CA GLY A 210 -6.85 -13.89 -2.31
C GLY A 210 -6.03 -12.60 -2.20
N PHE A 211 -5.60 -12.23 -1.00
CA PHE A 211 -4.71 -11.08 -0.79
C PHE A 211 -3.24 -11.44 -1.04
N LEU A 212 -2.91 -12.73 -1.01
CA LEU A 212 -1.62 -13.29 -1.43
C LEU A 212 -1.86 -14.28 -2.58
N LYS A 213 -0.88 -14.41 -3.47
CA LYS A 213 -0.75 -15.51 -4.42
C LYS A 213 0.62 -16.18 -4.27
N VAL A 214 0.72 -17.44 -4.66
CA VAL A 214 1.99 -18.18 -4.73
C VAL A 214 2.59 -17.97 -6.12
N ASP A 215 3.86 -17.58 -6.16
CA ASP A 215 4.64 -17.39 -7.38
C ASP A 215 6.03 -18.02 -7.19
N GLY A 216 6.26 -19.18 -7.80
CA GLY A 216 7.45 -19.99 -7.52
C GLY A 216 7.56 -20.39 -6.05
N ASP A 217 8.67 -20.03 -5.40
CA ASP A 217 8.95 -20.22 -3.97
C ASP A 217 8.54 -19.01 -3.10
N GLU A 218 7.90 -18.01 -3.70
CA GLU A 218 7.52 -16.76 -3.02
C GLU A 218 6.00 -16.57 -2.89
N LEU A 219 5.63 -15.73 -1.92
CA LEU A 219 4.29 -15.21 -1.71
C LEU A 219 4.25 -13.74 -2.13
N VAL A 220 3.30 -13.40 -3.00
CA VAL A 220 3.16 -12.06 -3.58
C VAL A 220 1.84 -11.43 -3.14
N GLY A 221 1.89 -10.22 -2.58
CA GLY A 221 0.68 -9.45 -2.27
C GLY A 221 -0.03 -8.94 -3.51
N VAL A 222 -1.32 -9.21 -3.64
CA VAL A 222 -2.16 -8.87 -4.81
C VAL A 222 -2.62 -7.40 -4.71
N PRO A 223 -1.99 -6.45 -5.42
CA PRO A 223 -2.20 -5.03 -5.16
C PRO A 223 -3.63 -4.58 -5.44
N ASP A 224 -4.22 -5.03 -6.55
CA ASP A 224 -5.58 -4.65 -6.95
C ASP A 224 -6.66 -5.16 -5.99
N ARG A 225 -6.37 -6.24 -5.26
CA ARG A 225 -7.26 -6.76 -4.21
C ARG A 225 -7.05 -6.06 -2.88
N ILE A 226 -5.81 -5.67 -2.58
CA ILE A 226 -5.46 -5.02 -1.32
C ILE A 226 -5.83 -3.52 -1.32
N PHE A 227 -5.64 -2.82 -2.44
CA PHE A 227 -5.81 -1.37 -2.51
C PHE A 227 -7.25 -0.92 -2.16
N PRO A 228 -8.32 -1.51 -2.71
CA PRO A 228 -9.70 -1.14 -2.35
C PRO A 228 -10.00 -1.36 -0.87
N VAL A 229 -9.34 -2.31 -0.22
CA VAL A 229 -9.49 -2.54 1.23
C VAL A 229 -8.71 -1.52 2.06
N LEU A 230 -7.52 -1.13 1.59
CA LEU A 230 -6.71 -0.12 2.27
C LEU A 230 -7.22 1.30 2.05
N ALA A 231 -7.85 1.57 0.91
CA ALA A 231 -8.24 2.90 0.43
C ALA A 231 -9.58 2.89 -0.34
N PRO A 232 -10.69 2.46 0.29
CA PRO A 232 -11.98 2.34 -0.38
C PRO A 232 -12.53 3.66 -0.94
N GLY A 233 -12.32 4.79 -0.24
CA GLY A 233 -12.72 6.10 -0.74
C GLY A 233 -11.97 6.48 -2.02
N PHE A 234 -10.65 6.24 -2.05
CA PHE A 234 -9.83 6.50 -3.24
C PHE A 234 -10.26 5.61 -4.40
N ASP A 235 -10.46 4.30 -4.15
CA ASP A 235 -10.90 3.34 -5.16
C ASP A 235 -12.24 3.77 -5.80
N ARG A 236 -13.22 4.15 -4.99
CA ARG A 236 -14.50 4.71 -5.49
C ARG A 236 -14.30 5.98 -6.32
N ALA A 237 -13.46 6.90 -5.86
CA ALA A 237 -13.19 8.14 -6.59
C ALA A 237 -12.56 7.85 -7.96
N TYR A 238 -11.58 6.94 -8.03
CA TYR A 238 -10.91 6.58 -9.27
C TYR A 238 -11.84 5.85 -10.25
N GLN A 239 -12.80 5.07 -9.76
CA GLN A 239 -13.78 4.39 -10.60
C GLN A 239 -14.88 5.33 -11.13
N ASP A 240 -15.00 6.57 -10.64
CA ASP A 240 -15.97 7.55 -11.13
C ASP A 240 -15.50 8.15 -12.47
N PRO A 241 -16.14 7.80 -13.61
CA PRO A 241 -15.74 8.26 -14.94
C PRO A 241 -16.00 9.77 -15.15
N SER A 242 -16.77 10.40 -14.27
CA SER A 242 -16.98 11.85 -14.29
C SER A 242 -15.88 12.63 -13.58
N LEU A 243 -15.00 11.94 -12.84
CA LEU A 243 -13.84 12.54 -12.17
C LEU A 243 -12.52 12.17 -12.87
N PHE A 244 -12.38 10.91 -13.28
CA PHE A 244 -11.17 10.40 -13.92
C PHE A 244 -11.45 9.86 -15.32
N SER A 245 -10.58 10.20 -16.28
CA SER A 245 -10.67 9.69 -17.64
C SER A 245 -10.38 8.19 -17.74
N SER A 246 -9.68 7.64 -16.73
CA SER A 246 -9.40 6.21 -16.60
C SER A 246 -9.25 5.85 -15.12
N PRO A 247 -9.84 4.71 -14.66
CA PRO A 247 -9.67 4.25 -13.29
C PRO A 247 -8.22 3.95 -12.90
N THR A 248 -7.40 3.57 -13.87
CA THR A 248 -5.99 3.26 -13.63
C THR A 248 -5.14 4.52 -13.54
N LEU A 249 -5.55 5.62 -14.18
CA LEU A 249 -4.83 6.87 -14.44
C LEU A 249 -3.32 6.65 -14.46
N SER A 250 -2.72 6.52 -15.66
CA SER A 250 -1.29 6.24 -15.83
C SER A 250 -0.45 6.99 -14.79
N CYS A 251 0.19 6.24 -13.91
CA CYS A 251 0.97 6.77 -12.81
C CYS A 251 2.08 5.79 -12.44
N PRO A 252 3.21 6.30 -11.93
CA PRO A 252 4.31 5.46 -11.48
C PRO A 252 3.81 4.57 -10.34
N PRO A 253 4.18 3.27 -10.28
CA PRO A 253 3.76 2.38 -9.19
C PRO A 253 4.14 2.88 -7.79
N SER A 254 5.18 3.70 -7.66
CA SER A 254 5.51 4.37 -6.39
C SER A 254 4.39 5.29 -5.86
N GLU A 255 3.53 5.77 -6.75
CA GLU A 255 2.37 6.64 -6.47
C GLU A 255 1.05 5.84 -6.32
N ARG A 256 1.09 4.51 -6.46
CA ARG A 256 -0.03 3.60 -6.18
C ARG A 256 0.00 3.18 -4.71
N LYS A 257 -0.15 4.14 -3.79
CA LYS A 257 -0.13 3.88 -2.34
C LYS A 257 -1.35 4.51 -1.67
N ALA A 258 -1.83 3.89 -0.60
CA ALA A 258 -3.00 4.35 0.15
C ALA A 258 -2.82 5.72 0.86
N HIS A 259 -1.61 6.31 0.84
CA HIS A 259 -1.32 7.67 1.33
C HIS A 259 -0.97 8.66 0.21
N VAL A 260 -1.06 8.24 -1.06
CA VAL A 260 -0.84 9.08 -2.23
C VAL A 260 -2.19 9.24 -2.93
N LEU A 261 -2.70 10.48 -2.98
CA LEU A 261 -3.91 10.78 -3.74
C LEU A 261 -3.52 11.23 -5.15
N ARG A 262 -4.20 10.67 -6.14
CA ARG A 262 -4.05 11.04 -7.55
C ARG A 262 -5.13 12.03 -7.92
N LEU A 263 -4.75 13.08 -8.62
CA LEU A 263 -5.65 14.08 -9.19
C LEU A 263 -5.36 14.21 -10.68
N GLU A 264 -6.38 14.51 -11.46
CA GLU A 264 -6.26 14.62 -12.91
C GLU A 264 -6.43 16.07 -13.36
N LEU A 265 -5.32 16.74 -13.65
CA LEU A 265 -5.32 18.09 -14.24
C LEU A 265 -5.31 18.04 -15.77
N THR A 266 -4.57 17.09 -16.32
CA THR A 266 -4.45 16.88 -17.76
C THR A 266 -4.90 15.47 -18.11
N THR A 267 -5.39 15.29 -19.33
CA THR A 267 -5.72 14.00 -19.94
C THR A 267 -4.86 13.81 -21.18
N GLY A 268 -4.34 12.60 -21.41
CA GLY A 268 -3.51 12.30 -22.57
C GLY A 268 -2.08 12.88 -22.50
N CYS A 269 -1.40 12.85 -23.65
CA CYS A 269 -0.08 13.47 -23.84
C CYS A 269 -0.19 14.50 -24.98
N ASP A 270 0.32 15.71 -24.75
CA ASP A 270 0.30 16.82 -25.71
C ASP A 270 1.20 16.60 -26.93
N TYR A 271 2.18 15.69 -26.82
CA TYR A 271 3.05 15.31 -27.94
C TYR A 271 2.51 14.14 -28.77
N ASN A 272 2.07 13.07 -28.10
CA ASN A 272 1.46 11.85 -28.65
C ASN A 272 2.06 11.26 -29.96
N ARG A 273 3.36 11.43 -30.22
CA ARG A 273 4.04 10.95 -31.44
C ARG A 273 5.11 9.87 -31.20
N CYS A 274 5.36 9.51 -29.94
CA CYS A 274 6.32 8.47 -29.59
C CYS A 274 5.86 7.12 -30.16
N THR A 275 6.70 6.45 -30.96
CA THR A 275 6.28 5.26 -31.72
C THR A 275 5.98 4.02 -30.86
N PHE A 276 6.49 3.99 -29.62
CA PHE A 276 6.33 2.90 -28.66
C PHE A 276 5.11 3.08 -27.73
N CYS A 277 4.62 4.31 -27.56
CA CYS A 277 3.62 4.62 -26.54
C CYS A 277 2.24 4.17 -27.02
N SER A 278 1.56 3.33 -26.24
CA SER A 278 0.16 2.94 -26.45
C SER A 278 -0.80 3.58 -25.43
N GLU A 279 -0.27 4.11 -24.32
CA GLU A 279 -1.06 4.59 -23.18
C GLU A 279 -1.95 5.79 -23.53
N TYR A 280 -1.47 6.69 -24.39
CA TYR A 280 -2.14 7.96 -24.70
C TYR A 280 -2.67 8.05 -26.13
N THR A 281 -2.53 6.99 -26.94
CA THR A 281 -2.86 7.00 -28.38
C THR A 281 -4.31 7.41 -28.64
N ASP A 282 -5.23 6.90 -27.82
CA ASP A 282 -6.68 7.12 -27.99
C ASP A 282 -7.24 8.21 -27.05
N LEU A 283 -6.37 8.96 -26.35
CA LEU A 283 -6.77 9.97 -25.38
C LEU A 283 -6.52 11.38 -25.92
N PRO A 284 -7.54 12.27 -25.96
CA PRO A 284 -7.34 13.64 -26.36
C PRO A 284 -6.49 14.38 -25.32
N ALA A 285 -5.54 15.18 -25.80
CA ALA A 285 -4.75 16.06 -24.95
C ALA A 285 -5.63 17.23 -24.47
N VAL A 286 -6.08 17.17 -23.21
CA VAL A 286 -6.96 18.18 -22.61
C VAL A 286 -6.37 18.66 -21.29
N THR A 287 -6.44 19.97 -21.06
CA THR A 287 -6.09 20.59 -19.76
C THR A 287 -7.35 21.16 -19.15
N LYS A 288 -7.66 20.78 -17.90
CA LYS A 288 -8.80 21.34 -17.16
C LYS A 288 -8.55 22.82 -16.85
N SER A 289 -9.59 23.65 -16.95
CA SER A 289 -9.56 25.01 -16.41
C SER A 289 -9.41 24.98 -14.89
N PHE A 290 -9.08 26.13 -14.28
CA PHE A 290 -8.99 26.20 -12.82
C PHE A 290 -10.29 25.76 -12.15
N ASP A 291 -11.44 26.22 -12.65
CA ASP A 291 -12.75 25.91 -12.05
C ASP A 291 -13.10 24.42 -12.21
N GLN A 292 -12.77 23.82 -13.35
CA GLN A 292 -12.93 22.37 -13.57
C GLN A 292 -12.03 21.55 -12.64
N PHE A 293 -10.79 21.97 -12.45
CA PHE A 293 -9.87 21.29 -11.53
C PHE A 293 -10.28 21.48 -10.07
N LYS A 294 -10.79 22.67 -9.72
CA LYS A 294 -11.35 22.97 -8.40
C LYS A 294 -12.53 22.04 -8.10
N ASP A 295 -13.49 21.92 -9.03
CA ASP A 295 -14.62 20.99 -8.91
C ASP A 295 -14.16 19.53 -8.76
N HIS A 296 -13.19 19.11 -9.58
CA HIS A 296 -12.58 17.78 -9.46
C HIS A 296 -11.99 17.55 -8.05
N VAL A 297 -11.22 18.50 -7.52
CA VAL A 297 -10.63 18.41 -6.18
C VAL A 297 -11.70 18.34 -5.08
N ASP A 298 -12.74 19.18 -5.16
CA ASP A 298 -13.80 19.24 -4.16
C ASP A 298 -14.60 17.93 -4.14
N ARG A 299 -15.00 17.44 -5.31
CA ARG A 299 -15.73 16.18 -5.43
C ARG A 299 -14.90 14.97 -5.00
N VAL A 300 -13.60 14.94 -5.32
CA VAL A 300 -12.69 13.91 -4.81
C VAL A 300 -12.62 13.99 -3.28
N ALA A 301 -12.48 15.19 -2.71
CA ALA A 301 -12.44 15.37 -1.26
C ALA A 301 -13.73 14.87 -0.58
N ASP A 302 -14.90 15.12 -1.18
CA ASP A 302 -16.19 14.65 -0.67
C ASP A 302 -16.30 13.11 -0.71
N ILE A 303 -15.88 12.46 -1.79
CA ILE A 303 -15.96 11.00 -1.94
C ILE A 303 -15.03 10.27 -0.96
N ILE A 304 -13.81 10.79 -0.77
CA ILE A 304 -12.82 10.16 0.10
C ILE A 304 -13.10 10.42 1.59
N GLY A 305 -13.82 11.51 1.92
CA GLY A 305 -14.24 11.82 3.29
C GLY A 305 -13.08 11.84 4.28
N SER A 306 -13.18 11.03 5.35
CA SER A 306 -12.16 10.95 6.41
C SER A 306 -10.81 10.40 5.94
N GLU A 307 -10.74 9.71 4.79
CA GLU A 307 -9.48 9.25 4.19
C GLU A 307 -8.57 10.41 3.75
N LYS A 308 -9.09 11.63 3.73
CA LYS A 308 -8.31 12.84 3.50
C LYS A 308 -7.17 13.01 4.52
N SER A 309 -7.36 12.62 5.78
CA SER A 309 -6.41 12.85 6.88
C SER A 309 -5.12 12.03 6.78
N ARG A 310 -5.11 10.96 5.98
CA ARG A 310 -3.94 10.08 5.76
C ARG A 310 -3.16 10.42 4.49
N ILE A 311 -3.59 11.43 3.73
CA ILE A 311 -2.88 11.85 2.52
C ILE A 311 -1.56 12.50 2.93
N GLN A 312 -0.47 11.96 2.41
CA GLN A 312 0.87 12.52 2.60
C GLN A 312 1.40 13.13 1.30
N ARG A 313 0.93 12.65 0.15
CA ARG A 313 1.42 13.05 -1.15
C ARG A 313 0.28 13.23 -2.14
N LEU A 314 0.45 14.18 -3.05
CA LEU A 314 -0.38 14.30 -4.24
C LEU A 314 0.44 13.95 -5.49
N PHE A 315 -0.19 13.21 -6.39
CA PHE A 315 0.31 13.00 -7.73
C PHE A 315 -0.66 13.65 -8.73
N ILE A 316 -0.15 14.57 -9.55
CA ILE A 316 -0.94 15.26 -10.58
C ILE A 316 -0.69 14.61 -11.95
N GLY A 317 -1.61 13.74 -12.37
CA GLY A 317 -1.63 13.17 -13.72
C GLY A 317 -2.19 14.15 -14.76
N SER A 318 -2.14 13.87 -16.07
CA SER A 318 -1.70 12.67 -16.83
C SER A 318 -0.33 12.92 -17.50
N GLY A 319 -0.12 12.54 -18.76
CA GLY A 319 1.21 12.31 -19.37
C GLY A 319 2.21 13.47 -19.42
N ASN A 320 1.79 14.73 -19.25
CA ASN A 320 2.69 15.89 -19.18
C ASN A 320 2.08 17.11 -18.44
N SER A 321 1.75 16.96 -17.15
CA SER A 321 1.19 18.05 -16.36
C SER A 321 2.12 19.27 -16.21
N LEU A 322 3.44 19.11 -16.34
CA LEU A 322 4.39 20.24 -16.31
C LEU A 322 4.19 21.21 -17.49
N GLY A 323 3.68 20.71 -18.62
CA GLY A 323 3.42 21.51 -19.83
C GLY A 323 2.30 22.54 -19.67
N VAL A 324 1.46 22.41 -18.63
CA VAL A 324 0.38 23.37 -18.34
C VAL A 324 0.96 24.78 -18.10
N ASP A 325 0.22 25.83 -18.48
CA ASP A 325 0.58 27.21 -18.16
C ASP A 325 0.95 27.36 -16.68
N THR A 326 2.04 28.07 -16.39
CA THR A 326 2.55 28.15 -15.02
C THR A 326 1.60 28.88 -14.09
N GLY A 327 0.89 29.90 -14.56
CA GLY A 327 -0.10 30.62 -13.76
C GLY A 327 -1.24 29.70 -13.34
N LEU A 328 -1.78 28.93 -14.29
CA LEU A 328 -2.79 27.92 -14.03
C LEU A 328 -2.29 26.82 -13.10
N LEU A 329 -1.12 26.22 -13.40
CA LEU A 329 -0.57 25.11 -12.61
C LEU A 329 -0.31 25.54 -11.16
N VAL A 330 0.29 26.72 -10.92
CA VAL A 330 0.49 27.25 -9.56
C VAL A 330 -0.84 27.39 -8.81
N ARG A 331 -1.90 27.89 -9.46
CA ARG A 331 -3.23 28.01 -8.82
C ARG A 331 -3.80 26.64 -8.48
N CYS A 332 -3.72 25.67 -9.40
CA CYS A 332 -4.20 24.31 -9.18
C CYS A 332 -3.44 23.62 -8.02
N LEU A 333 -2.11 23.69 -8.02
CA LEU A 333 -1.29 23.13 -6.94
C LEU A 333 -1.58 23.80 -5.59
N GLY A 334 -1.73 25.12 -5.57
CA GLY A 334 -2.10 25.86 -4.37
C GLY A 334 -3.46 25.41 -3.81
N TYR A 335 -4.48 25.30 -4.67
CA TYR A 335 -5.81 24.84 -4.25
C TYR A 335 -5.78 23.41 -3.70
N ALA A 336 -5.13 22.48 -4.42
CA ALA A 336 -5.00 21.10 -3.95
C ALA A 336 -4.21 21.00 -2.65
N THR A 337 -3.19 21.85 -2.46
CA THR A 337 -2.44 21.96 -1.21
C THR A 337 -3.34 22.45 -0.08
N ASP A 338 -4.18 23.44 -0.33
CA ASP A 338 -5.10 23.95 0.68
C ASP A 338 -6.17 22.95 1.10
N VAL A 339 -6.65 22.16 0.16
CA VAL A 339 -7.61 21.10 0.46
C VAL A 339 -6.92 19.96 1.19
N PHE A 340 -5.87 19.34 0.64
CA PHE A 340 -5.33 18.06 1.13
C PHE A 340 -4.12 18.16 2.07
N LYS A 341 -3.48 19.33 2.18
CA LYS A 341 -2.29 19.59 3.01
C LYS A 341 -1.18 18.51 2.87
N PRO A 342 -0.77 18.15 1.64
CA PRO A 342 0.26 17.14 1.41
C PRO A 342 1.65 17.63 1.83
N GLU A 343 2.54 16.69 2.16
CA GLU A 343 3.97 16.95 2.38
C GLU A 343 4.71 17.19 1.05
N LYS A 344 4.28 16.52 -0.03
CA LYS A 344 4.93 16.53 -1.33
C LYS A 344 3.93 16.44 -2.48
N ILE A 345 4.18 17.20 -3.55
CA ILE A 345 3.47 17.06 -4.82
C ILE A 345 4.44 16.57 -5.89
N SER A 346 3.98 15.63 -6.71
CA SER A 346 4.69 15.10 -7.87
C SER A 346 3.82 15.11 -9.13
N LEU A 347 4.47 15.11 -10.30
CA LEU A 347 3.80 15.09 -11.60
C LEU A 347 4.71 14.52 -12.70
N TYR A 348 4.16 14.26 -13.88
CA TYR A 348 4.94 13.97 -15.09
C TYR A 348 5.41 15.25 -15.80
N GLY A 349 6.64 15.23 -16.30
CA GLY A 349 7.20 16.30 -17.13
C GLY A 349 8.01 15.79 -18.31
N ARG A 350 7.82 16.41 -19.48
CA ARG A 350 8.64 16.19 -20.68
C ARG A 350 9.84 17.13 -20.72
N THR A 351 10.89 16.74 -21.44
CA THR A 351 12.12 17.55 -21.62
C THR A 351 11.80 18.93 -22.16
N THR A 352 10.98 19.01 -23.21
CA THR A 352 10.55 20.26 -23.84
C THR A 352 9.81 21.17 -22.86
N SER A 353 8.88 20.62 -22.06
CA SER A 353 8.18 21.39 -21.03
C SER A 353 9.08 21.88 -19.92
N ILE A 354 10.16 21.17 -19.57
CA ILE A 354 11.17 21.69 -18.62
C ILE A 354 11.93 22.87 -19.24
N LEU A 355 12.33 22.75 -20.51
CA LEU A 355 13.09 23.79 -21.22
C LEU A 355 12.27 25.06 -21.46
N GLU A 356 10.98 24.94 -21.75
CA GLU A 356 10.08 26.08 -21.96
C GLU A 356 9.84 26.93 -20.70
N LYS A 357 10.00 26.36 -19.50
CA LYS A 357 9.82 27.08 -18.24
C LYS A 357 11.07 27.87 -17.89
N SER A 358 10.92 29.16 -17.60
CA SER A 358 11.98 29.98 -16.99
C SER A 358 12.30 29.50 -15.58
N ALA A 359 13.48 29.88 -15.07
CA ALA A 359 13.88 29.59 -13.69
C ALA A 359 12.87 30.14 -12.67
N ASP A 360 12.34 31.34 -12.90
CA ASP A 360 11.31 31.95 -12.04
C ASP A 360 10.00 31.16 -12.05
N GLN A 361 9.58 30.66 -13.22
CA GLN A 361 8.39 29.81 -13.32
C GLN A 361 8.58 28.49 -12.56
N LEU A 362 9.74 27.85 -12.67
CA LEU A 362 10.06 26.63 -11.92
C LEU A 362 10.14 26.88 -10.41
N ASN A 363 10.74 28.00 -9.98
CA ASN A 363 10.77 28.41 -8.58
C ASN A 363 9.36 28.63 -8.01
N ARG A 364 8.46 29.26 -8.77
CA ARG A 364 7.06 29.44 -8.36
C ARG A 364 6.33 28.10 -8.20
N LEU A 365 6.60 27.13 -9.08
CA LEU A 365 6.03 25.78 -8.95
C LEU A 365 6.56 25.07 -7.69
N LYS A 366 7.86 25.18 -7.41
CA LYS A 366 8.44 24.64 -6.17
C LYS A 366 7.83 25.27 -4.92
N GLN A 367 7.64 26.59 -4.91
CA GLN A 367 6.96 27.30 -3.83
C GLN A 367 5.49 26.88 -3.67
N ALA A 368 4.84 26.48 -4.75
CA ALA A 368 3.50 25.91 -4.74
C ALA A 368 3.44 24.43 -4.32
N GLY A 369 4.58 23.84 -3.89
CA GLY A 369 4.65 22.48 -3.35
C GLY A 369 5.15 21.40 -4.32
N LEU A 370 5.47 21.76 -5.58
CA LEU A 370 6.06 20.80 -6.52
C LEU A 370 7.45 20.38 -6.03
N SER A 371 7.58 19.09 -5.75
CA SER A 371 8.77 18.51 -5.12
C SER A 371 9.52 17.52 -6.02
N LEU A 372 8.80 16.80 -6.88
CA LEU A 372 9.34 15.71 -7.70
C LEU A 372 8.74 15.71 -9.10
N ILE A 373 9.57 15.57 -10.12
CA ILE A 373 9.14 15.35 -11.51
C ILE A 373 9.49 13.92 -11.92
N TYR A 374 8.50 13.17 -12.39
CA TYR A 374 8.70 11.92 -13.11
C TYR A 374 8.99 12.23 -14.57
N TRP A 375 10.17 11.83 -15.04
CA TRP A 375 10.70 12.26 -16.33
C TRP A 375 11.11 11.06 -17.19
N GLY A 376 10.38 10.85 -18.29
CA GLY A 376 10.69 9.83 -19.29
C GLY A 376 11.85 10.25 -20.19
N LEU A 377 13.05 9.74 -19.89
CA LEU A 377 14.25 9.91 -20.71
C LEU A 377 14.27 8.87 -21.85
N GLU A 378 13.83 7.65 -21.56
CA GLU A 378 13.85 6.46 -22.41
C GLU A 378 15.27 5.99 -22.80
N SER A 379 16.11 6.86 -23.38
CA SER A 379 17.49 6.57 -23.78
C SER A 379 18.34 7.85 -23.83
N GLY A 380 19.64 7.74 -23.60
CA GLY A 380 20.60 8.82 -23.86
C GLY A 380 21.23 8.80 -25.27
N SER A 381 20.72 7.99 -26.20
CA SER A 381 21.19 7.96 -27.60
C SER A 381 20.26 8.76 -28.51
N ASP A 382 20.78 9.80 -29.16
CA ASP A 382 20.02 10.62 -30.12
C ASP A 382 19.50 9.80 -31.31
N GLU A 383 20.24 8.78 -31.75
CA GLU A 383 19.79 7.86 -32.79
C GLU A 383 18.53 7.10 -32.37
N ILE A 384 18.47 6.67 -31.10
CA ILE A 384 17.33 5.94 -30.56
C ILE A 384 16.16 6.88 -30.29
N LEU A 385 16.43 8.06 -29.72
CA LEU A 385 15.42 9.11 -29.51
C LEU A 385 14.76 9.49 -30.85
N HIS A 386 15.54 9.65 -31.92
CA HIS A 386 15.02 9.83 -33.26
C HIS A 386 14.26 8.60 -33.76
N TYR A 387 14.80 7.38 -33.56
CA TYR A 387 14.17 6.13 -33.98
C TYR A 387 12.77 5.95 -33.41
N ILE A 388 12.56 6.36 -32.14
CA ILE A 388 11.27 6.29 -31.43
C ILE A 388 10.43 7.56 -31.51
N HIS A 389 10.88 8.55 -32.28
CA HIS A 389 10.24 9.85 -32.44
C HIS A 389 10.02 10.59 -31.11
N LYS A 390 11.02 10.62 -30.21
CA LYS A 390 11.01 11.48 -29.03
C LYS A 390 11.41 12.91 -29.41
N ASP A 391 10.81 13.92 -28.80
CA ASP A 391 11.00 15.33 -29.14
C ASP A 391 12.14 16.04 -28.41
N CYS A 392 13.25 15.35 -28.21
CA CYS A 392 14.42 15.92 -27.56
C CYS A 392 15.69 15.16 -27.94
N THR A 393 16.81 15.82 -27.72
CA THR A 393 18.16 15.26 -27.78
C THR A 393 18.69 14.99 -26.37
N ARG A 394 19.82 14.28 -26.28
CA ARG A 394 20.58 14.12 -25.03
C ARG A 394 20.99 15.47 -24.45
N ASP A 395 21.40 16.41 -25.29
CA ASP A 395 21.87 17.73 -24.83
C ASP A 395 20.72 18.55 -24.25
N ASP A 396 19.51 18.45 -24.84
CA ASP A 396 18.28 19.03 -24.28
C ASP A 396 17.98 18.48 -22.88
N MET A 397 18.15 17.17 -22.67
CA MET A 397 17.98 16.55 -21.34
C MET A 397 19.05 17.03 -20.34
N ILE A 398 20.29 17.19 -20.76
CA ILE A 398 21.35 17.71 -19.89
C ILE A 398 21.03 19.16 -19.47
N GLU A 399 20.58 20.00 -20.41
CA GLU A 399 20.17 21.38 -20.11
C GLU A 399 18.96 21.42 -19.17
N ALA A 400 17.93 20.63 -19.46
CA ALA A 400 16.73 20.53 -18.62
C ALA A 400 17.06 20.09 -17.18
N SER A 401 17.96 19.11 -17.02
CA SER A 401 18.41 18.66 -15.70
C SER A 401 19.09 19.79 -14.90
N LYS A 402 19.97 20.58 -15.54
CA LYS A 402 20.62 21.73 -14.90
C LYS A 402 19.59 22.76 -14.41
N LYS A 403 18.53 23.02 -15.17
CA LYS A 403 17.45 23.95 -14.77
C LYS A 403 16.71 23.46 -13.53
N LEU A 404 16.38 22.17 -13.47
CA LEU A 404 15.70 21.57 -12.31
C LEU A 404 16.59 21.54 -11.06
N ALA A 405 17.87 21.21 -11.23
CA ALA A 405 18.86 21.23 -10.15
C ALA A 405 19.04 22.63 -9.56
N ALA A 406 19.10 23.67 -10.41
CA ALA A 406 19.25 25.06 -9.98
C ALA A 406 18.12 25.56 -9.07
N VAL A 407 16.90 25.06 -9.26
CA VAL A 407 15.75 25.38 -8.40
C VAL A 407 15.55 24.34 -7.28
N GLY A 408 16.25 23.21 -7.33
CA GLY A 408 16.18 22.11 -6.38
C GLY A 408 14.83 21.37 -6.39
N ILE A 409 14.29 21.08 -7.58
CA ILE A 409 13.19 20.13 -7.77
C ILE A 409 13.80 18.74 -8.00
N GLU A 410 13.36 17.73 -7.24
CA GLU A 410 13.88 16.37 -7.39
C GLU A 410 13.41 15.74 -8.71
N VAL A 411 14.22 14.82 -9.26
CA VAL A 411 13.92 14.10 -10.49
C VAL A 411 13.87 12.60 -10.23
N SER A 412 12.80 11.96 -10.72
CA SER A 412 12.70 10.53 -10.92
C SER A 412 12.79 10.23 -12.41
N ALA A 413 13.98 9.88 -12.87
CA ALA A 413 14.24 9.58 -14.27
C ALA A 413 13.79 8.17 -14.61
N MET A 414 13.19 8.00 -15.78
CA MET A 414 12.77 6.71 -16.32
C MET A 414 13.56 6.41 -17.60
N LEU A 415 14.24 5.27 -17.61
CA LEU A 415 14.93 4.71 -18.76
C LEU A 415 14.21 3.47 -19.27
N MET A 416 14.42 3.17 -20.54
CA MET A 416 13.75 2.08 -21.22
C MET A 416 14.74 1.05 -21.77
N PRO A 417 15.24 0.10 -20.95
CA PRO A 417 16.05 -1.01 -21.45
C PRO A 417 15.38 -1.75 -22.61
N GLY A 418 16.19 -2.21 -23.57
CA GLY A 418 15.74 -2.88 -24.79
C GLY A 418 15.23 -1.97 -25.90
N VAL A 419 15.01 -0.68 -25.65
CA VAL A 419 14.57 0.26 -26.69
C VAL A 419 15.63 0.42 -27.78
N GLY A 420 15.20 0.36 -29.03
CA GLY A 420 16.06 0.29 -30.21
C GLY A 420 16.39 -1.15 -30.67
N GLY A 421 16.13 -2.16 -29.84
CA GLY A 421 16.41 -3.56 -30.16
C GLY A 421 17.91 -3.87 -30.21
N LEU A 422 18.23 -5.04 -30.77
CA LEU A 422 19.60 -5.55 -30.88
C LEU A 422 20.53 -4.57 -31.61
N LYS A 423 20.02 -3.93 -32.67
CA LYS A 423 20.80 -3.03 -33.54
C LYS A 423 21.39 -1.83 -32.81
N PHE A 424 20.66 -1.25 -31.86
CA PHE A 424 21.06 -0.03 -31.16
C PHE A 424 21.46 -0.26 -29.70
N SER A 425 21.62 -1.52 -29.27
CA SER A 425 21.85 -1.85 -27.87
C SER A 425 23.13 -1.21 -27.31
N GLN A 426 24.21 -1.18 -28.09
CA GLN A 426 25.47 -0.56 -27.67
C GLN A 426 25.34 0.97 -27.54
N GLN A 427 24.69 1.62 -28.51
CA GLN A 427 24.44 3.05 -28.50
C GLN A 427 23.54 3.44 -27.33
N HIS A 428 22.56 2.60 -26.97
CA HIS A 428 21.74 2.81 -25.79
C HIS A 428 22.59 2.88 -24.52
N ILE A 429 23.50 1.92 -24.32
CA ILE A 429 24.39 1.86 -23.15
C ILE A 429 25.28 3.12 -23.08
N GLU A 430 26.06 3.38 -24.14
CA GLU A 430 27.04 4.46 -24.16
C GLU A 430 26.39 5.84 -24.06
N GLY A 431 25.32 6.05 -24.82
CA GLY A 431 24.57 7.30 -24.82
C GLY A 431 23.95 7.60 -23.46
N THR A 432 23.39 6.58 -22.82
CA THR A 432 22.74 6.70 -21.51
C THR A 432 23.74 6.88 -20.38
N GLN A 433 24.90 6.21 -20.40
CA GLN A 433 25.98 6.48 -19.44
C GLN A 433 26.43 7.93 -19.53
N LYS A 434 26.66 8.42 -20.75
CA LYS A 434 27.06 9.82 -20.98
C LYS A 434 25.98 10.80 -20.52
N LEU A 435 24.71 10.51 -20.77
CA LEU A 435 23.59 11.31 -20.27
C LEU A 435 23.58 11.37 -18.75
N LEU A 436 23.54 10.20 -18.09
CA LEU A 436 23.41 10.11 -16.64
C LEU A 436 24.59 10.74 -15.90
N HIS A 437 25.83 10.62 -16.39
CA HIS A 437 26.99 11.30 -15.79
C HIS A 437 26.90 12.83 -15.82
N ASN A 438 26.02 13.40 -16.64
CA ASN A 438 25.84 14.84 -16.81
C ASN A 438 24.49 15.34 -16.30
N MET A 439 23.78 14.54 -15.51
CA MET A 439 22.49 14.89 -14.91
C MET A 439 22.52 14.79 -13.39
N ASP A 440 21.73 15.64 -12.74
CA ASP A 440 21.37 15.50 -11.33
C ASP A 440 19.98 14.87 -11.24
N ILE A 441 19.92 13.64 -10.72
CA ILE A 441 18.68 12.88 -10.53
C ILE A 441 18.66 12.27 -9.14
N LYS A 442 17.47 12.14 -8.57
CA LYS A 442 17.29 11.52 -7.25
C LYS A 442 17.00 10.03 -7.36
N TYR A 443 16.16 9.66 -8.32
CA TYR A 443 15.75 8.29 -8.59
C TYR A 443 16.00 7.94 -10.05
N LEU A 444 16.46 6.72 -10.29
CA LEU A 444 16.54 6.11 -11.61
C LEU A 444 15.66 4.88 -11.63
N THR A 445 14.69 4.88 -12.54
CA THR A 445 13.74 3.82 -12.73
C THR A 445 14.00 3.17 -14.08
N LEU A 446 14.22 1.86 -14.13
CA LEU A 446 14.36 1.12 -15.38
C LEU A 446 13.03 0.40 -15.69
N LEU A 447 12.51 0.64 -16.90
CA LEU A 447 11.25 0.15 -17.42
C LEU A 447 11.50 -0.49 -18.78
N SER A 448 11.72 -1.79 -18.84
CA SER A 448 12.06 -2.43 -20.12
C SER A 448 10.91 -2.29 -21.11
N ILE A 449 11.25 -2.17 -22.39
CA ILE A 449 10.25 -1.94 -23.43
C ILE A 449 9.36 -3.18 -23.60
N ASN A 450 8.04 -2.98 -23.51
CA ASN A 450 7.04 -3.98 -23.86
C ASN A 450 6.05 -3.37 -24.86
N PRO A 451 6.42 -3.27 -26.15
CA PRO A 451 5.62 -2.57 -27.12
C PRO A 451 4.44 -3.46 -27.55
N SER A 452 3.25 -2.87 -27.62
CA SER A 452 2.10 -3.54 -28.24
C SER A 452 2.44 -4.01 -29.65
N GLU A 453 1.93 -5.18 -30.05
CA GLU A 453 2.10 -5.72 -31.40
C GLU A 453 1.63 -4.73 -32.48
N SER A 454 0.65 -3.89 -32.15
CA SER A 454 0.09 -2.86 -33.04
C SER A 454 0.80 -1.50 -32.93
N SER A 455 1.89 -1.38 -32.18
CA SER A 455 2.67 -0.13 -32.11
C SER A 455 3.43 0.13 -33.41
N PHE A 456 3.69 1.41 -33.71
CA PHE A 456 4.54 1.77 -34.84
C PHE A 456 5.98 1.29 -34.65
N TYR A 457 6.46 1.28 -33.40
CA TYR A 457 7.76 0.73 -33.02
C TYR A 457 7.89 -0.73 -33.42
N GLN A 458 6.89 -1.56 -33.08
CA GLN A 458 6.87 -2.98 -33.42
C GLN A 458 6.93 -3.21 -34.93
N ARG A 459 6.00 -2.58 -35.67
CA ARG A 459 5.92 -2.75 -37.13
C ARG A 459 7.20 -2.30 -37.84
N LYS A 460 7.77 -1.18 -37.40
CA LYS A 460 9.03 -0.65 -37.96
C LYS A 460 10.16 -1.64 -37.73
N MET A 461 10.31 -2.17 -36.51
CA MET A 461 11.37 -3.13 -36.19
C MET A 461 11.20 -4.44 -36.98
N GLN A 462 9.98 -4.97 -37.09
CA GLN A 462 9.71 -6.19 -37.86
C GLN A 462 10.02 -6.06 -39.35
N SER A 463 9.96 -4.85 -39.90
CA SER A 463 10.34 -4.58 -41.30
C SER A 463 11.86 -4.55 -41.53
N GLN A 464 12.67 -4.57 -40.48
CA GLN A 464 14.12 -4.52 -40.55
C GLN A 464 14.69 -5.95 -40.55
N VAL A 465 15.62 -6.21 -41.46
CA VAL A 465 16.30 -7.51 -41.56
C VAL A 465 17.40 -7.65 -40.49
N ASP A 466 17.94 -6.52 -40.03
CA ASP A 466 19.10 -6.43 -39.14
C ASP A 466 18.75 -6.01 -37.70
N ASN A 467 17.48 -6.10 -37.30
CA ASN A 467 17.04 -5.72 -35.96
C ASN A 467 15.95 -6.64 -35.42
N ARG A 468 15.94 -6.81 -34.10
CA ARG A 468 14.92 -7.53 -33.34
C ARG A 468 14.89 -7.03 -31.91
N HIS A 469 13.83 -7.35 -31.17
CA HIS A 469 13.83 -7.13 -29.72
C HIS A 469 14.93 -7.93 -29.05
N LEU A 470 15.44 -7.39 -27.95
CA LEU A 470 16.31 -8.13 -27.05
C LEU A 470 15.51 -9.23 -26.36
N THR A 471 16.14 -10.37 -26.10
CA THR A 471 15.61 -11.37 -25.15
C THR A 471 15.71 -10.84 -23.72
N CYS A 472 15.02 -11.47 -22.75
CA CYS A 472 15.12 -11.08 -21.35
C CYS A 472 16.58 -11.08 -20.84
N ASP A 473 17.36 -12.11 -21.20
CA ASP A 473 18.78 -12.21 -20.85
C ASP A 473 19.61 -11.09 -21.47
N GLU A 474 19.30 -10.70 -22.71
CA GLU A 474 19.98 -9.59 -23.38
C GLU A 474 19.60 -8.23 -22.79
N VAL A 475 18.37 -8.05 -22.31
CA VAL A 475 17.95 -6.87 -21.54
C VAL A 475 18.72 -6.82 -20.22
N ASN A 476 18.80 -7.92 -19.48
CA ASN A 476 19.58 -8.02 -18.24
C ASN A 476 21.06 -7.72 -18.49
N ALA A 477 21.65 -8.26 -19.56
CA ALA A 477 23.03 -7.98 -19.95
C ALA A 477 23.24 -6.51 -20.35
N GLN A 478 22.27 -5.88 -21.03
CA GLN A 478 22.31 -4.46 -21.35
C GLN A 478 22.27 -3.60 -20.08
N ILE A 479 21.39 -3.91 -19.13
CA ILE A 479 21.30 -3.21 -17.85
C ILE A 479 22.59 -3.40 -17.04
N TYR A 480 23.13 -4.62 -16.97
CA TYR A 480 24.40 -4.89 -16.31
C TYR A 480 25.50 -3.97 -16.86
N ARG A 481 25.68 -3.94 -18.19
CA ARG A 481 26.70 -3.11 -18.84
C ARG A 481 26.47 -1.62 -18.63
N LEU A 482 25.20 -1.19 -18.66
CA LEU A 482 24.84 0.18 -18.34
C LEU A 482 25.35 0.55 -16.93
N LEU A 483 24.96 -0.23 -15.92
CA LEU A 483 25.27 0.03 -14.51
C LEU A 483 26.77 -0.15 -14.20
N GLU A 484 27.45 -1.08 -14.89
CA GLU A 484 28.90 -1.28 -14.78
C GLU A 484 29.67 -0.01 -15.15
N GLY A 485 29.30 0.68 -16.23
CA GLY A 485 29.95 1.93 -16.65
C GLY A 485 29.44 3.19 -15.93
N LEU A 486 28.42 3.09 -15.07
CA LEU A 486 27.99 4.22 -14.24
C LEU A 486 28.93 4.44 -13.05
N LYS A 487 29.27 5.70 -12.79
CA LYS A 487 29.93 6.09 -11.55
C LYS A 487 28.90 6.04 -10.41
N PRO A 488 29.27 5.69 -9.17
CA PRO A 488 28.36 5.80 -8.05
C PRO A 488 27.99 7.25 -7.78
N MET A 489 26.72 7.57 -8.03
CA MET A 489 26.19 8.94 -7.98
C MET A 489 25.25 9.18 -6.80
N GLY A 490 25.07 8.19 -5.91
CA GLY A 490 24.13 8.29 -4.78
C GLY A 490 22.66 8.31 -5.21
N VAL A 491 22.38 7.83 -6.43
CA VAL A 491 21.02 7.73 -6.97
C VAL A 491 20.32 6.51 -6.40
N HIS A 492 18.99 6.58 -6.25
CA HIS A 492 18.19 5.43 -5.89
C HIS A 492 17.70 4.71 -7.15
N ILE A 493 18.15 3.48 -7.36
CA ILE A 493 17.77 2.66 -8.52
C ILE A 493 16.59 1.75 -8.15
N GLY A 494 15.60 1.72 -9.04
CA GLY A 494 14.50 0.77 -9.00
C GLY A 494 14.28 0.12 -10.35
N MET A 495 13.94 -1.17 -10.33
CA MET A 495 13.38 -1.89 -11.48
C MET A 495 11.95 -2.30 -11.14
N PHE A 496 11.10 -2.33 -12.16
CA PHE A 496 9.79 -2.93 -12.01
C PHE A 496 9.92 -4.45 -12.18
N THR A 497 9.23 -5.19 -11.32
CA THR A 497 9.16 -6.67 -11.37
C THR A 497 8.33 -7.13 -12.56
N ASP A 498 8.43 -8.41 -12.91
CA ASP A 498 7.71 -9.12 -13.99
C ASP A 498 6.20 -8.78 -14.15
N GLU A 499 5.53 -8.41 -13.04
CA GLU A 499 4.11 -8.02 -13.03
C GLU A 499 3.82 -6.67 -13.73
N ILE A 500 4.84 -5.82 -13.91
CA ILE A 500 4.75 -4.48 -14.52
C ILE A 500 5.74 -4.37 -15.69
N ASP A 501 6.92 -4.99 -15.56
CA ASP A 501 7.92 -5.12 -16.62
C ASP A 501 7.92 -6.57 -17.15
N GLN A 502 7.04 -6.87 -18.09
CA GLN A 502 6.89 -8.22 -18.68
C GLN A 502 8.08 -8.63 -19.58
N ALA A 503 9.13 -7.81 -19.68
CA ALA A 503 10.28 -8.02 -20.56
C ALA A 503 11.60 -8.28 -19.81
N SER A 504 11.65 -8.09 -18.49
CA SER A 504 12.81 -8.45 -17.65
C SER A 504 12.38 -9.45 -16.57
N SER A 505 13.14 -10.51 -16.35
CA SER A 505 12.87 -11.58 -15.37
C SER A 505 13.44 -11.28 -13.96
N ASN A 506 13.51 -10.01 -13.56
CA ASN A 506 14.33 -9.59 -12.43
C ASN A 506 13.52 -9.38 -11.12
N THR A 507 14.08 -9.86 -10.01
CA THR A 507 13.50 -9.83 -8.66
C THR A 507 13.83 -8.56 -7.86
N MET A 508 14.54 -7.58 -8.45
CA MET A 508 15.04 -6.41 -7.72
C MET A 508 13.97 -5.64 -6.95
N ARG A 509 14.28 -5.36 -5.69
CA ARG A 509 13.47 -4.55 -4.77
C ARG A 509 13.56 -3.08 -5.16
N PHE A 510 12.43 -2.36 -5.10
CA PHE A 510 12.43 -0.90 -5.20
C PHE A 510 13.42 -0.28 -4.19
N ASN A 511 14.22 0.69 -4.66
CA ASN A 511 15.00 1.65 -3.87
C ASN A 511 16.40 1.20 -3.39
N CYS A 512 17.20 0.59 -4.27
CA CYS A 512 18.62 0.34 -4.00
C CYS A 512 19.42 1.64 -4.11
N HIS A 513 20.21 1.98 -3.09
CA HIS A 513 21.06 3.17 -3.12
C HIS A 513 22.37 2.87 -3.84
N PHE A 514 22.58 3.49 -5.01
CA PHE A 514 23.72 3.23 -5.89
C PHE A 514 24.98 3.97 -5.42
N THR A 515 25.68 3.32 -4.50
CA THR A 515 26.95 3.73 -3.89
C THR A 515 28.06 2.77 -4.29
N GLU A 516 29.33 3.14 -4.09
CA GLU A 516 30.48 2.23 -4.31
C GLU A 516 30.27 0.88 -3.62
N ALA A 517 29.83 0.89 -2.36
CA ALA A 517 29.62 -0.32 -1.57
C ALA A 517 28.51 -1.25 -2.12
N ASN A 518 27.49 -0.67 -2.76
CA ASN A 518 26.33 -1.43 -3.24
C ASN A 518 26.41 -1.77 -4.73
N LYS A 519 27.29 -1.12 -5.50
CA LYS A 519 27.43 -1.34 -6.94
C LYS A 519 27.78 -2.79 -7.25
N ASP A 520 28.78 -3.35 -6.56
CA ASP A 520 29.21 -4.73 -6.77
C ASP A 520 28.13 -5.75 -6.39
N ILE A 521 27.38 -5.48 -5.32
CA ILE A 521 26.25 -6.32 -4.88
C ILE A 521 25.19 -6.34 -5.97
N LEU A 522 24.80 -5.15 -6.44
CA LEU A 522 23.78 -4.99 -7.46
C LEU A 522 24.21 -5.64 -8.79
N LEU A 523 25.46 -5.46 -9.23
CA LEU A 523 25.96 -6.13 -10.44
C LEU A 523 25.97 -7.66 -10.34
N ARG A 524 26.25 -8.22 -9.16
CA ARG A 524 26.18 -9.68 -8.93
C ARG A 524 24.76 -10.23 -9.04
N GLU A 525 23.75 -9.45 -8.66
CA GLU A 525 22.34 -9.85 -8.80
C GLU A 525 21.94 -9.98 -10.28
N PHE A 526 22.48 -9.15 -11.17
CA PHE A 526 22.24 -9.24 -12.62
C PHE A 526 23.08 -10.33 -13.33
N TRP A 527 24.16 -10.82 -12.72
CA TRP A 527 25.01 -11.87 -13.29
C TRP A 527 24.54 -13.28 -12.94
N ASN A 528 23.81 -13.43 -11.81
CA ASN A 528 23.31 -14.71 -11.31
C ASN A 528 21.83 -14.99 -11.64
N ALA A 529 21.19 -14.12 -12.44
CA ALA A 529 19.86 -14.29 -13.01
C ALA A 529 20.00 -14.56 -14.51
#